data_AF-D4MPM0-F1
#
_entry.id   AF-D4MPM0-F1
#
_cell.length_a   1.000
_cell.length_b   1.000
_cell.length_c   1.000
_cell.angle_alpha   90.00
_cell.angle_beta   90.00
_cell.angle_gamma   90.00
#
_symmetry.space_group_name_H-M   'P 1'
#
loop_
_entity.id
_entity.type
_entity.pdbx_description
1 polymer ?
#
loop_
_entity_poly.entity_id
_entity_poly.type
_entity_poly.pdbx_seq_one_letter_code
_entity_poly.pdbx_strand_id
1 'polypeptide(L)'
;MMTSLRSKIGALLVKPALKATLKDFDASRFGGAPLLGLKGLVVKTHGSSKRTEVKNSIIQCLTFTEQRINEKILESLKETKENA
;
A
#
# COMPACT_ATOMS: atom_id res chain seq x y z
N MET A 1 -12.60 -19.17 26.12
CA MET A 1 -13.04 -17.85 26.61
C MET A 1 -14.56 -17.77 26.56
N MET A 2 -15.25 -17.98 27.68
CA MET A 2 -16.69 -17.73 27.74
C MET A 2 -16.94 -16.22 27.81
N THR A 3 -17.41 -15.64 26.70
CA THR A 3 -17.72 -14.21 26.60
C THR A 3 -19.11 -13.96 27.19
N SER A 4 -19.17 -13.16 28.26
CA SER A 4 -20.42 -12.71 28.84
C SER A 4 -21.28 -11.97 27.80
N LEU A 5 -22.61 -11.95 27.99
CA LEU A 5 -23.54 -11.24 27.10
C LEU A 5 -23.16 -9.74 26.97
N ARG A 6 -22.69 -9.12 28.06
CA ARG A 6 -22.17 -7.75 28.08
C ARG A 6 -20.95 -7.59 27.18
N SER A 7 -20.02 -8.54 27.20
CA SER A 7 -18.83 -8.52 26.34
C SER A 7 -19.18 -8.63 24.85
N LYS A 8 -20.22 -9.40 24.49
CA LYS A 8 -20.70 -9.51 23.09
C LYS A 8 -21.33 -8.22 22.58
N ILE A 9 -22.14 -7.55 23.42
CA ILE A 9 -22.74 -6.25 23.09
C ILE A 9 -21.65 -5.19 22.93
N GLY A 10 -20.71 -5.11 23.88
CA GLY A 10 -19.58 -4.18 23.78
C GLY A 10 -18.73 -4.41 22.52
N ALA A 11 -18.42 -5.67 22.20
CA ALA A 11 -17.71 -6.02 20.97
C ALA A 11 -18.47 -5.63 19.70
N LEU A 12 -19.79 -5.81 19.66
CA LEU A 12 -20.62 -5.43 18.52
C LEU A 12 -20.59 -3.91 18.28
N LEU A 13 -20.64 -3.11 19.35
CA LEU A 13 -20.60 -1.65 19.28
C LEU A 13 -19.23 -1.13 18.79
N VAL A 14 -18.12 -1.75 19.22
CA VAL A 14 -16.76 -1.32 18.86
C VAL A 14 -16.31 -1.86 17.49
N LYS A 15 -16.83 -3.02 17.07
CA LYS A 15 -16.45 -3.71 15.82
C LYS A 15 -16.43 -2.82 14.57
N PRO A 16 -17.43 -1.97 14.26
CA PRO A 16 -17.41 -1.15 13.04
C PRO A 16 -16.27 -0.13 13.04
N ALA A 17 -16.07 0.58 14.16
CA ALA A 17 -14.98 1.54 14.31
C ALA A 17 -13.62 0.84 14.18
N LEU A 18 -13.43 -0.27 14.89
CA LEU A 18 -12.19 -1.04 14.85
C LEU A 18 -11.92 -1.60 13.44
N LYS A 19 -12.96 -2.10 12.75
CA LYS A 19 -12.81 -2.61 11.38
C LYS A 19 -12.44 -1.52 10.39
N ALA A 20 -12.97 -0.30 10.55
CA ALA A 20 -12.59 0.84 9.73
C ALA A 20 -11.12 1.20 9.95
N THR A 21 -10.70 1.34 11.21
CA THR A 21 -9.31 1.63 11.56
C THR A 21 -8.35 0.59 11.00
N LEU A 22 -8.63 -0.70 11.20
CA LEU A 22 -7.77 -1.79 10.70
C LEU A 22 -7.69 -1.84 9.17
N LYS A 23 -8.70 -1.34 8.45
CA LYS A 23 -8.71 -1.30 6.99
C LYS A 23 -7.67 -0.32 6.41
N ASP A 24 -7.28 0.70 7.17
CA ASP A 24 -6.25 1.65 6.74
C ASP A 24 -4.84 1.09 6.94
N PHE A 25 -4.68 0.15 7.87
CA PHE A 25 -3.45 -0.63 8.08
C PHE A 25 -3.34 -1.86 7.16
N ASP A 26 -4.36 -2.15 6.35
CA ASP A 26 -4.34 -3.28 5.43
C ASP A 26 -3.44 -3.00 4.22
N ALA A 27 -2.18 -3.41 4.33
CA ALA A 27 -1.17 -3.28 3.29
C ALA A 27 -1.56 -3.95 1.96
N SER A 28 -2.46 -4.94 1.98
CA SER A 28 -2.89 -5.64 0.75
C SER A 28 -3.67 -4.73 -0.22
N ARG A 29 -4.08 -3.54 0.24
CA ARG A 29 -4.79 -2.54 -0.57
C ARG A 29 -3.87 -1.71 -1.46
N PHE A 30 -2.60 -1.57 -1.12
CA PHE A 30 -1.69 -0.62 -1.78
C PHE A 30 -0.85 -1.23 -2.92
N GLY A 31 -0.98 -2.53 -3.16
CA GLY A 31 -0.19 -3.24 -4.17
C GLY A 31 1.10 -3.80 -3.56
N GLY A 32 2.20 -3.70 -4.30
CA GLY A 32 3.51 -4.20 -3.87
C GLY A 32 4.45 -3.08 -3.42
N ALA A 33 5.65 -3.47 -3.01
CA ALA A 33 6.73 -2.54 -2.69
C ALA A 33 7.44 -2.10 -3.98
N PRO A 34 7.45 -0.79 -4.33
CA PRO A 34 8.21 -0.29 -5.46
C PRO A 34 9.71 -0.26 -5.14
N LEU A 35 10.53 -0.78 -6.05
CA LEU A 35 11.99 -0.66 -6.01
C LEU A 35 12.41 0.60 -6.77
N LEU A 36 12.85 1.61 -6.03
CA LEU A 36 13.28 2.90 -6.56
C LEU A 36 14.77 2.90 -6.95
N GLY A 37 15.17 3.84 -7.80
CA GLY A 37 16.57 3.99 -8.24
C GLY A 37 16.98 3.09 -9.42
N LEU A 38 16.06 2.27 -9.93
CA LEU A 38 16.24 1.51 -11.16
C LEU A 38 15.86 2.35 -12.40
N LYS A 39 16.32 1.95 -13.58
CA LYS A 39 15.99 2.62 -14.86
C LYS A 39 14.52 2.48 -15.27
N GLY A 40 13.75 1.64 -14.59
CA GLY A 40 12.33 1.44 -14.83
C GLY A 40 11.63 1.01 -13.55
N LEU A 41 10.30 1.01 -13.57
CA LEU A 41 9.52 0.62 -12.41
C LEU A 41 9.56 -0.90 -12.20
N VAL A 42 9.97 -1.30 -11.00
CA VAL A 42 9.86 -2.68 -10.54
C VAL A 42 9.08 -2.69 -9.25
N VAL A 43 8.02 -3.50 -9.19
CA VAL A 43 7.19 -3.68 -7.99
C VAL A 43 7.29 -5.12 -7.52
N LYS A 44 7.67 -5.31 -6.27
CA LYS A 44 7.69 -6.61 -5.60
C LYS A 44 6.37 -6.82 -4.87
N THR A 45 5.62 -7.84 -5.27
CA THR A 45 4.41 -8.29 -4.55
C THR A 45 4.80 -9.30 -3.47
N HIS A 46 4.03 -9.41 -2.37
CA HIS A 46 4.32 -10.37 -1.32
C HIS A 46 4.11 -11.84 -1.78
N GLY A 47 4.78 -12.79 -1.13
CA GLY A 47 4.74 -14.20 -1.57
C GLY A 47 3.43 -14.90 -1.21
N SER A 48 2.83 -14.54 -0.07
CA SER A 48 1.52 -15.04 0.36
C SER A 48 0.34 -14.22 -0.18
N SER A 49 0.58 -13.42 -1.23
CA SER A 49 -0.40 -12.50 -1.77
C SER A 49 -1.62 -13.18 -2.37
N LYS A 50 -2.79 -12.58 -2.12
CA LYS A 50 -4.06 -13.00 -2.72
C LYS A 50 -4.25 -12.32 -4.08
N ARG A 51 -5.24 -12.79 -4.86
CA ARG A 51 -5.59 -12.22 -6.18
C ARG A 51 -5.78 -10.70 -6.15
N THR A 52 -6.31 -10.16 -5.05
CA THR A 52 -6.56 -8.73 -4.88
C THR A 52 -5.28 -7.92 -4.81
N GLU A 53 -4.27 -8.43 -4.10
CA GLU A 53 -3.00 -7.75 -3.95
C GLU A 53 -2.23 -7.76 -5.26
N VAL A 54 -2.19 -8.90 -5.98
CA VAL A 54 -1.59 -8.97 -7.33
C VAL A 54 -2.25 -7.99 -8.30
N LYS A 55 -3.59 -7.92 -8.30
CA LYS A 55 -4.33 -6.93 -9.10
C LYS A 55 -3.94 -5.50 -8.73
N ASN A 56 -3.86 -5.20 -7.44
CA ASN A 56 -3.49 -3.86 -6.95
C ASN A 56 -2.04 -3.51 -7.32
N SER A 57 -1.10 -4.46 -7.30
CA SER A 57 0.28 -4.26 -7.75
C SER A 57 0.36 -3.90 -9.23
N ILE A 58 -0.46 -4.53 -10.08
CA ILE A 58 -0.52 -4.20 -11.52
C ILE A 58 -1.08 -2.79 -11.71
N ILE A 59 -2.15 -2.44 -11.00
CA ILE A 59 -2.74 -1.08 -11.04
C ILE A 59 -1.71 -0.05 -10.57
N GLN A 60 -0.99 -0.33 -9.48
CA GLN A 60 0.09 0.51 -8.98
C GLN A 60 1.17 0.72 -10.05
N CYS A 61 1.59 -0.33 -10.77
CA CYS A 61 2.53 -0.20 -11.86
C CYS A 61 2.01 0.74 -12.96
N LEU A 62 0.76 0.54 -13.40
CA LEU A 62 0.13 1.38 -14.42
C LEU A 62 0.11 2.85 -13.98
N THR A 63 -0.38 3.11 -12.76
CA THR A 63 -0.46 4.46 -12.21
C THR A 63 0.91 5.14 -12.11
N PHE A 64 1.95 4.43 -11.65
CA PHE A 64 3.30 4.98 -11.57
C PHE A 64 3.88 5.31 -12.95
N THR A 65 3.59 4.48 -13.95
CA THR A 65 3.99 4.74 -15.33
C THR A 65 3.26 5.95 -15.89
N GLU A 66 1.93 6.04 -15.74
CA GLU A 66 1.12 7.18 -16.19
C GLU A 66 1.54 8.49 -15.51
N GLN A 67 1.91 8.43 -14.23
CA GLN A 67 2.37 9.58 -13.45
C GLN A 67 3.85 9.93 -13.69
N ARG A 68 4.56 9.17 -14.53
CA ARG A 68 5.97 9.40 -14.89
C ARG A 68 6.87 9.55 -13.65
N ILE A 69 6.69 8.63 -12.69
CA ILE A 69 7.37 8.70 -11.39
C ILE A 69 8.89 8.58 -11.53
N ASN A 70 9.37 7.74 -12.44
CA ASN A 70 10.80 7.55 -12.64
C ASN A 70 11.48 8.83 -13.17
N GLU A 71 10.81 9.52 -14.11
CA GLU A 71 11.25 10.80 -14.66
C GLU A 71 11.31 11.87 -13.57
N LYS A 72 10.28 11.96 -12.73
CA LYS A 72 10.24 12.92 -11.61
C LYS A 72 11.36 12.70 -10.61
N ILE A 73 11.66 11.44 -10.29
CA ILE A 73 12.80 11.09 -9.41
C ILE A 73 14.11 11.53 -10.07
N LEU A 74 14.30 11.25 -11.36
CA LEU A 74 15.50 11.63 -12.09
C LEU A 74 15.69 13.16 -12.14
N GLU A 75 14.61 13.90 -12.40
CA GLU A 75 14.60 15.37 -12.42
C GLU A 75 14.99 15.95 -11.06
N SER A 76 14.35 15.49 -9.98
CA SER A 76 14.66 15.93 -8.61
C SER A 76 16.12 15.64 -8.20
N LEU A 77 16.68 14.50 -8.64
CA LEU A 77 18.08 14.18 -8.39
C LEU A 77 19.06 15.07 -9.17
N LYS A 78 18.68 15.55 -10.37
CA LYS A 78 19.51 16.50 -11.15
C LYS A 78 19.52 17.87 -10.48
N GLU A 79 18.36 18.39 -10.11
CA GLU A 79 18.24 19.67 -9.39
C GLU A 79 19.08 19.66 -8.10
N THR A 80 19.07 18.54 -7.37
CA THR A 80 19.86 18.40 -6.15
C THR A 80 21.37 18.47 -6.42
N LYS A 81 21.85 17.95 -7.56
CA LYS A 81 23.27 18.02 -7.93
C LYS A 81 23.70 19.40 -8.41
N GLU A 82 22.82 20.16 -9.04
CA GLU A 82 23.11 21.52 -9.50
C GLU A 82 23.15 22.53 -8.34
N ASN A 83 22.44 22.22 -7.25
CA ASN A 83 22.37 23.04 -6.03
C ASN A 83 23.39 22.65 -4.94
N ALA A 84 24.26 21.66 -5.20
CA ALA A 84 25.28 21.15 -4.27
C ALA A 84 26.68 21.54 -4.73
#